data_AF-A0A7J8PZF3-F1
#
_entry.id   AF-A0A7J8PZF3-F1
#
_cell.length_a   1.000
_cell.length_b   1.000
_cell.length_c   1.000
_cell.angle_alpha   90.00
_cell.angle_beta   90.00
_cell.angle_gamma   90.00
#
_symmetry.space_group_name_H-M   'P 1'
#
loop_
_entity.id
_entity.type
_entity.pdbx_description
1 polymer ?
#
loop_
_entity_poly.entity_id
_entity_poly.type
_entity_poly.pdbx_seq_one_letter_code
_entity_poly.pdbx_strand_id
1 'polypeptide(L)'
;MSNNSHRSYVEMERRFKVYVYTEGELPIVHDGPCKNIYTIEGRFIHEMEHGAKRFRTNDPQRAHVYFMPFSVAWMVKYIYTPLSFDITPLKHFVSDYVKVISTKYPFWNRTHGADHFMLACHDWGPHASQGNSLLYNNSIRVLCNANISEGFNPQKDVSLPEISLIGGYLSPKLIHPPPPNASRPYFAFFAGGLHGPIRPYLLQHWKGRDNDMQVYEYLPKNKDYYSYMLESKFCLCPSGYEVASPRIVEAIYSGCVPVILSDNYVLPFSDVLRWEAFSVQVETTKIPRLKEILSAIPEEKYRKLQEGVIVVRRHFMLNQPPKRFDVFHMILHSIWVRRINARPNSNRS
;
A
#
# COMPACT_ATOMS: atom_id res chain seq x y z
N MET A 1 -14.24 4.41 9.99
CA MET A 1 -13.85 5.81 9.69
C MET A 1 -14.45 6.71 10.77
N SER A 2 -13.69 7.67 11.30
CA SER A 2 -14.23 8.67 12.24
C SER A 2 -15.12 9.69 11.52
N ASN A 3 -15.97 10.42 12.25
CA ASN A 3 -16.79 11.51 11.68
C ASN A 3 -15.92 12.61 11.03
N ASN A 4 -14.79 12.95 11.65
CA ASN A 4 -13.86 13.95 11.11
C ASN A 4 -13.23 13.46 9.80
N SER A 5 -12.78 12.20 9.75
CA SER A 5 -12.23 11.61 8.53
C SER A 5 -13.27 11.57 7.41
N HIS A 6 -14.52 11.22 7.73
CA HIS A 6 -15.61 11.23 6.75
C HIS A 6 -15.90 12.64 6.20
N ARG A 7 -15.95 13.66 7.06
CA ARG A 7 -16.11 15.06 6.63
C ARG A 7 -14.95 15.51 5.74
N SER A 8 -13.70 15.18 6.11
CA SER A 8 -12.52 15.47 5.28
C SER A 8 -12.61 14.80 3.91
N TYR A 9 -13.08 13.55 3.85
CA TYR A 9 -13.24 12.81 2.61
C TYR A 9 -14.27 13.48 1.68
N VAL A 10 -15.40 13.92 2.22
CA VAL A 10 -16.43 14.65 1.46
C VAL A 10 -15.88 15.97 0.89
N GLU A 11 -15.07 16.72 1.66
CA GLU A 11 -14.44 17.93 1.15
C GLU A 11 -13.42 17.65 0.04
N MET A 12 -12.61 16.60 0.18
CA MET A 12 -11.72 16.14 -0.88
C MET A 12 -12.52 15.82 -2.15
N GLU A 13 -13.57 15.01 -2.04
CA GLU A 13 -14.43 14.60 -3.14
C GLU A 13 -15.06 15.77 -3.92
N ARG A 14 -15.29 16.90 -3.24
CA ARG A 14 -15.90 18.10 -3.82
C ARG A 14 -14.90 19.00 -4.52
N ARG A 15 -13.67 19.12 -3.99
CA ARG A 15 -12.75 20.20 -4.38
C ARG A 15 -11.43 19.70 -4.95
N PHE A 16 -10.96 18.53 -4.54
CA PHE A 16 -9.58 18.12 -4.79
C PHE A 16 -9.28 18.02 -6.28
N LYS A 17 -8.14 18.61 -6.67
CA LYS A 17 -7.64 18.61 -8.04
C LYS A 17 -6.16 18.26 -8.06
N VAL A 18 -5.80 17.33 -8.91
CA VAL A 18 -4.44 16.87 -9.14
C VAL A 18 -4.04 17.28 -10.55
N TYR A 19 -2.98 18.05 -10.68
CA TYR A 19 -2.35 18.25 -11.97
C TYR A 19 -1.32 17.14 -12.19
N VAL A 20 -1.33 16.54 -13.37
CA VAL A 20 -0.36 15.49 -13.74
C VAL A 20 0.63 16.13 -14.72
N TYR A 21 1.91 16.17 -14.35
CA TYR A 21 2.96 16.66 -15.26
C TYR A 21 2.99 15.83 -16.53
N THR A 22 3.20 16.47 -17.68
CA THR A 22 3.23 15.84 -19.01
C THR A 22 4.63 15.44 -19.47
N GLU A 23 5.64 15.76 -18.65
CA GLU A 23 7.04 15.51 -18.92
C GLU A 23 7.38 14.04 -18.70
N GLY A 24 8.27 13.52 -19.54
CA GLY A 24 8.71 12.14 -19.51
C GLY A 24 8.14 11.32 -20.67
N GLU A 25 8.72 10.13 -20.88
CA GLU A 25 8.35 9.24 -21.97
C GLU A 25 7.99 7.85 -21.45
N LEU A 26 7.12 7.17 -22.21
CA LEU A 26 6.83 5.76 -21.99
C LEU A 26 8.10 4.90 -22.22
N PRO A 27 8.24 3.77 -21.52
CA PRO A 27 7.29 3.22 -20.54
C PRO A 27 7.52 3.73 -19.11
N ILE A 28 8.57 4.52 -18.85
CA ILE A 28 8.98 4.86 -17.48
C ILE A 28 8.06 5.90 -16.85
N VAL A 29 7.54 6.82 -17.65
CA VAL A 29 6.63 7.87 -17.20
C VAL A 29 5.28 7.69 -17.89
N HIS A 30 4.20 8.03 -17.20
CA HIS A 30 2.81 7.89 -17.66
C HIS A 30 2.30 6.45 -17.80
N ASP A 31 3.10 5.47 -17.38
CA ASP A 31 2.72 4.06 -17.31
C ASP A 31 3.35 3.38 -16.10
N GLY A 32 2.81 2.23 -15.72
CA GLY A 32 3.28 1.42 -14.61
C GLY A 32 2.84 -0.04 -14.73
N PRO A 33 3.46 -0.97 -13.99
CA PRO A 33 3.02 -2.35 -14.01
C PRO A 33 1.60 -2.46 -13.45
N CYS A 34 0.69 -3.03 -14.25
CA CYS A 34 -0.71 -3.30 -13.87
C CYS A 34 -0.96 -4.78 -13.53
N LYS A 35 0.12 -5.56 -13.33
CA LYS A 35 0.08 -7.00 -13.03
C LYS A 35 1.12 -7.33 -11.95
N ASN A 36 0.87 -8.40 -11.19
CA ASN A 36 1.72 -8.91 -10.11
C ASN A 36 1.86 -7.91 -8.93
N ILE A 37 2.91 -8.04 -8.13
CA ILE A 37 3.02 -7.40 -6.80
C ILE A 37 2.99 -5.86 -6.79
N TYR A 38 3.43 -5.20 -7.87
CA TYR A 38 3.44 -3.74 -7.98
C TYR A 38 2.22 -3.18 -8.72
N THR A 39 1.15 -3.96 -8.86
CA THR A 39 -0.03 -3.58 -9.67
C THR A 39 -0.62 -2.24 -9.27
N ILE A 40 -0.65 -1.93 -7.97
CA ILE A 40 -1.23 -0.68 -7.48
C ILE A 40 -0.55 0.57 -8.07
N GLU A 41 0.75 0.51 -8.37
CA GLU A 41 1.52 1.62 -8.96
C GLU A 41 0.99 1.94 -10.36
N GLY A 42 0.95 0.94 -11.25
CA GLY A 42 0.42 1.12 -12.59
C GLY A 42 -1.08 1.43 -12.61
N ARG A 43 -1.87 0.82 -11.73
CA ARG A 43 -3.32 1.08 -11.68
C ARG A 43 -3.63 2.51 -11.24
N PHE A 44 -2.86 3.08 -10.32
CA PHE A 44 -3.02 4.47 -9.94
C PHE A 44 -2.60 5.42 -11.07
N ILE A 45 -1.44 5.20 -11.69
CA ILE A 45 -0.97 6.02 -12.83
C ILE A 45 -1.99 5.96 -13.97
N HIS A 46 -2.45 4.76 -14.33
CA HIS A 46 -3.43 4.57 -15.39
C HIS A 46 -4.74 5.31 -15.11
N GLU A 47 -5.28 5.25 -13.89
CA GLU A 47 -6.51 5.95 -13.54
C GLU A 47 -6.32 7.48 -13.51
N MET A 48 -5.16 7.97 -13.04
CA MET A 48 -4.84 9.39 -13.13
C MET A 48 -4.75 9.85 -14.59
N GLU A 49 -4.19 9.04 -15.48
CA GLU A 49 -4.03 9.41 -16.89
C GLU A 49 -5.33 9.30 -17.70
N HIS A 50 -6.00 8.15 -17.62
CA HIS A 50 -7.06 7.75 -18.54
C HIS A 50 -8.44 7.66 -17.89
N GLY A 51 -8.48 7.73 -16.56
CA GLY A 51 -9.68 7.55 -15.77
C GLY A 51 -10.64 8.73 -15.82
N ALA A 52 -11.62 8.70 -14.91
CA ALA A 52 -12.60 9.77 -14.82
C ALA A 52 -11.94 11.10 -14.43
N LYS A 53 -12.19 12.17 -15.18
CA LYS A 53 -11.62 13.52 -14.97
C LYS A 53 -12.12 14.24 -13.70
N ARG A 54 -12.65 13.50 -12.72
CA ARG A 54 -13.18 14.06 -11.47
C ARG A 54 -12.06 14.71 -10.65
N PHE A 55 -10.93 14.04 -10.49
CA PHE A 55 -9.80 14.53 -9.67
C PHE A 55 -8.68 15.14 -10.51
N ARG A 56 -8.47 14.73 -11.75
CA ARG A 56 -7.47 15.36 -12.63
C ARG A 56 -7.91 16.76 -13.09
N THR A 57 -6.97 17.69 -13.17
CA THR A 57 -7.12 18.99 -13.83
C THR A 57 -6.04 19.16 -14.90
N ASN A 58 -6.41 19.77 -16.03
CA ASN A 58 -5.45 20.22 -17.06
C ASN A 58 -4.97 21.66 -16.81
N ASP A 59 -5.66 22.40 -15.94
CA ASP A 59 -5.23 23.72 -15.48
C ASP A 59 -4.40 23.58 -14.19
N PRO A 60 -3.08 23.83 -14.24
CA PRO A 60 -2.21 23.70 -13.08
C PRO A 60 -2.44 24.79 -12.02
N GLN A 61 -3.11 25.90 -12.34
CA GLN A 61 -3.44 26.94 -11.35
C GLN A 61 -4.60 26.50 -10.44
N ARG A 62 -5.45 25.58 -10.92
CA ARG A 62 -6.54 24.98 -10.14
C ARG A 62 -6.12 23.77 -9.32
N ALA A 63 -4.88 23.34 -9.46
CA ALA A 63 -4.35 22.16 -8.79
C ALA A 63 -4.17 22.41 -7.28
N HIS A 64 -4.50 21.40 -6.50
CA HIS A 64 -4.21 21.35 -5.06
C HIS A 64 -2.89 20.64 -4.78
N VAL A 65 -2.53 19.68 -5.65
CA VAL A 65 -1.26 18.94 -5.65
C VAL A 65 -0.84 18.63 -7.09
N TYR A 66 0.44 18.33 -7.27
CA TYR A 66 1.05 18.00 -8.56
C TYR A 66 1.65 16.60 -8.53
N PHE A 67 1.22 15.74 -9.46
CA PHE A 67 1.70 14.37 -9.58
C PHE A 67 2.87 14.27 -10.54
N MET A 68 3.93 13.57 -10.14
CA MET A 68 5.04 13.17 -10.99
C MET A 68 4.82 11.70 -11.42
N PRO A 69 4.30 11.43 -12.63
CA PRO A 69 3.81 10.11 -13.04
C PRO A 69 4.91 9.13 -13.48
N PHE A 70 6.09 9.14 -12.87
CA PHE A 70 7.12 8.14 -13.13
C PHE A 70 6.91 6.88 -12.28
N SER A 71 7.21 5.72 -12.86
CA SER A 71 7.09 4.40 -12.24
C SER A 71 8.46 3.89 -11.82
N VAL A 72 8.68 3.76 -10.51
CA VAL A 72 9.93 3.21 -9.97
C VAL A 72 10.08 1.75 -10.36
N ALA A 73 8.98 1.00 -10.43
CA ALA A 73 9.03 -0.39 -10.90
C ALA A 73 9.49 -0.50 -12.36
N TRP A 74 9.10 0.45 -13.22
CA TRP A 74 9.62 0.51 -14.59
C TRP A 74 11.05 1.03 -14.66
N MET A 75 11.46 1.97 -13.79
CA MET A 75 12.87 2.34 -13.69
C MET A 75 13.76 1.14 -13.33
N VAL A 76 13.31 0.28 -12.41
CA VAL A 76 14.03 -0.97 -12.09
C VAL A 76 14.09 -1.91 -13.29
N LYS A 77 13.03 -2.02 -14.08
CA LYS A 77 13.04 -2.90 -15.26
C LYS A 77 13.92 -2.38 -16.39
N TYR A 78 13.92 -1.06 -16.64
CA TYR A 78 14.47 -0.47 -17.86
C TYR A 78 15.78 0.29 -17.67
N ILE A 79 16.08 0.78 -16.46
CA ILE A 79 17.30 1.56 -16.16
C ILE A 79 18.29 0.73 -15.34
N TYR A 80 17.83 -0.05 -14.36
CA TYR A 80 18.74 -0.79 -13.48
C TYR A 80 19.44 -1.95 -14.19
N THR A 81 20.75 -2.07 -13.97
CA THR A 81 21.55 -3.20 -14.43
C THR A 81 21.46 -4.33 -13.41
N PRO A 82 20.89 -5.51 -13.76
CA PRO A 82 20.78 -6.64 -12.83
C PRO A 82 22.11 -7.02 -12.20
N LEU A 83 22.08 -7.39 -10.92
CA LEU A 83 23.24 -7.79 -10.09
C LEU A 83 24.28 -6.68 -9.82
N SER A 84 24.09 -5.45 -10.30
CA SER A 84 24.99 -4.34 -9.97
C SER A 84 24.82 -3.84 -8.54
N PHE A 85 23.61 -3.98 -7.98
CA PHE A 85 23.16 -3.34 -6.73
C PHE A 85 23.32 -1.81 -6.74
N ASP A 86 23.59 -1.21 -7.90
CA ASP A 86 23.75 0.22 -8.07
C ASP A 86 22.41 0.88 -8.37
N ILE A 87 21.88 1.56 -7.36
CA ILE A 87 20.62 2.32 -7.44
C ILE A 87 20.82 3.75 -7.94
N THR A 88 22.06 4.16 -8.21
CA THR A 88 22.41 5.52 -8.65
C THR A 88 21.68 5.95 -9.93
N PRO A 89 21.51 5.09 -10.96
CA PRO A 89 20.76 5.46 -12.16
C PRO A 89 19.30 5.88 -11.88
N LEU A 90 18.65 5.25 -10.89
CA LEU A 90 17.29 5.62 -10.47
C LEU A 90 17.28 6.99 -9.79
N LYS A 91 18.28 7.27 -8.94
CA LYS A 91 18.44 8.58 -8.29
C LYS A 91 18.68 9.69 -9.31
N HIS A 92 19.53 9.43 -10.32
CA HIS A 92 19.76 10.37 -11.41
C HIS A 92 18.48 10.67 -12.18
N PHE A 93 17.70 9.65 -12.54
CA PHE A 93 16.42 9.85 -13.21
C PHE A 93 15.48 10.76 -12.39
N VAL A 94 15.33 10.51 -11.08
CA VAL A 94 14.49 11.35 -10.22
C VAL A 94 15.02 12.79 -10.14
N SER A 95 16.33 12.97 -10.01
CA SER A 95 16.97 14.29 -10.00
C SER A 95 16.68 15.07 -11.30
N ASP A 96 16.87 14.41 -12.44
CA ASP A 96 16.67 15.01 -13.76
C ASP A 96 15.19 15.34 -14.01
N TYR A 97 14.28 14.44 -13.62
CA TYR A 97 12.84 14.69 -13.72
C TYR A 97 12.43 15.94 -12.93
N VAL A 98 12.88 16.04 -11.67
CA VAL A 98 12.62 17.21 -10.82
C VAL A 98 13.24 18.47 -11.43
N LYS A 99 14.45 18.40 -11.98
CA LYS A 99 15.10 19.52 -12.66
C LYS A 99 14.29 20.01 -13.85
N VAL A 100 13.74 19.12 -14.68
CA VAL A 100 12.89 19.48 -15.81
C VAL A 100 11.64 20.22 -15.34
N ILE A 101 10.87 19.65 -14.41
CA ILE A 101 9.60 20.28 -13.98
C ILE A 101 9.82 21.59 -13.22
N SER A 102 10.91 21.71 -12.46
CA SER A 102 11.24 22.93 -11.69
C SER A 102 11.79 24.06 -12.55
N THR A 103 12.41 23.74 -13.69
CA THR A 103 12.87 24.73 -14.67
C THR A 103 11.73 25.19 -15.57
N LYS A 104 10.87 24.25 -16.00
CA LYS A 104 9.80 24.51 -16.96
C LYS A 104 8.57 25.19 -16.34
N TYR A 105 8.28 24.92 -15.06
CA TYR A 105 7.08 25.40 -14.40
C TYR A 105 7.38 26.12 -13.06
N PRO A 106 6.59 27.14 -12.70
CA PRO A 106 6.80 27.87 -11.45
C PRO A 106 6.35 27.07 -10.20
N PHE A 107 5.51 26.05 -10.38
CA PHE A 107 4.79 25.41 -9.28
C PHE A 107 5.68 24.64 -8.30
N TRP A 108 6.74 23.97 -8.79
CA TRP A 108 7.70 23.30 -7.92
C TRP A 108 8.38 24.28 -6.96
N ASN A 109 8.86 25.41 -7.50
CA ASN A 109 9.63 26.39 -6.74
C ASN A 109 8.77 27.15 -5.72
N ARG A 110 7.46 27.27 -5.95
CA ARG A 110 6.53 27.94 -5.02
C ARG A 110 6.54 27.33 -3.61
N THR A 111 6.68 26.01 -3.53
CA THR A 111 6.58 25.24 -2.28
C THR A 111 7.82 24.39 -2.02
N HIS A 112 8.85 24.51 -2.86
CA HIS A 112 9.98 23.59 -2.90
C HIS A 112 9.54 22.12 -2.91
N GLY A 113 8.54 21.81 -3.74
CA GLY A 113 7.99 20.46 -3.91
C GLY A 113 7.00 19.99 -2.84
N ALA A 114 6.61 20.80 -1.85
CA ALA A 114 5.78 20.33 -0.73
C ALA A 114 4.32 19.97 -1.10
N ASP A 115 3.81 20.47 -2.22
CA ASP A 115 2.51 20.10 -2.80
C ASP A 115 2.65 19.14 -3.99
N HIS A 116 3.84 18.56 -4.18
CA HIS A 116 4.13 17.55 -5.17
C HIS A 116 4.10 16.17 -4.54
N PHE A 117 3.76 15.16 -5.34
CA PHE A 117 3.85 13.79 -4.90
C PHE A 117 4.37 12.84 -5.96
N MET A 118 5.07 11.81 -5.48
CA MET A 118 5.40 10.60 -6.24
C MET A 118 4.63 9.42 -5.66
N LEU A 119 4.47 8.37 -6.45
CA LEU A 119 3.89 7.11 -6.00
C LEU A 119 4.75 5.94 -6.46
N ALA A 120 5.16 5.09 -5.52
CA ALA A 120 5.97 3.92 -5.80
C ALA A 120 5.58 2.75 -4.88
N CYS A 121 5.31 1.60 -5.46
CA CYS A 121 5.13 0.37 -4.72
C CYS A 121 6.41 -0.48 -4.66
N HIS A 122 7.33 -0.32 -5.63
CA HIS A 122 8.62 -1.01 -5.54
C HIS A 122 9.38 -0.61 -4.29
N ASP A 123 10.07 -1.59 -3.70
CA ASP A 123 10.92 -1.48 -2.50
C ASP A 123 11.98 -0.38 -2.58
N TRP A 124 12.33 0.06 -3.80
CA TRP A 124 13.35 1.08 -4.05
C TRP A 124 12.77 2.48 -4.19
N GLY A 125 11.46 2.66 -4.02
CA GLY A 125 10.80 3.97 -3.98
C GLY A 125 11.45 4.94 -2.99
N PRO A 126 11.69 4.55 -1.72
CA PRO A 126 12.41 5.39 -0.75
C PRO A 126 13.79 5.81 -1.27
N HIS A 127 14.56 4.89 -1.85
CA HIS A 127 15.91 5.17 -2.33
C HIS A 127 15.93 6.04 -3.58
N ALA A 128 15.07 5.77 -4.57
CA ALA A 128 14.94 6.58 -5.77
C ALA A 128 14.59 8.04 -5.40
N SER A 129 13.71 8.22 -4.41
CA SER A 129 13.31 9.55 -3.93
C SER A 129 14.47 10.39 -3.36
N GLN A 130 15.57 9.75 -2.92
CA GLN A 130 16.78 10.45 -2.45
C GLN A 130 17.56 11.13 -3.58
N GLY A 131 17.22 10.88 -4.85
CA GLY A 131 17.83 11.56 -6.00
C GLY A 131 17.65 13.08 -5.97
N ASN A 132 16.64 13.58 -5.24
CA ASN A 132 16.47 15.01 -5.00
C ASN A 132 16.11 15.27 -3.53
N SER A 133 16.88 16.11 -2.84
CA SER A 133 16.70 16.37 -1.40
C SER A 133 15.37 17.06 -1.07
N LEU A 134 14.88 17.96 -1.93
CA LEU A 134 13.60 18.62 -1.74
C LEU A 134 12.44 17.65 -1.95
N LEU A 135 12.54 16.75 -2.94
CA LEU A 135 11.56 15.67 -3.11
C LEU A 135 11.53 14.76 -1.89
N TYR A 136 12.69 14.29 -1.43
CA TYR A 136 12.79 13.39 -0.28
C TYR A 136 12.21 14.03 0.99
N ASN A 137 12.57 15.28 1.27
CA ASN A 137 12.24 15.97 2.52
C ASN A 137 10.88 16.65 2.53
N ASN A 138 10.43 17.22 1.41
CA ASN A 138 9.26 18.10 1.36
C ASN A 138 8.06 17.46 0.64
N SER A 139 8.30 16.77 -0.49
CA SER A 139 7.21 16.19 -1.28
C SER A 139 6.53 15.03 -0.55
N ILE A 140 5.26 14.82 -0.88
CA ILE A 140 4.48 13.69 -0.38
C ILE A 140 4.96 12.43 -1.12
N ARG A 141 5.55 11.47 -0.41
CA ARG A 141 5.89 10.18 -1.02
C ARG A 141 4.80 9.18 -0.68
N VAL A 142 4.19 8.61 -1.71
CA VAL A 142 3.19 7.54 -1.56
C VAL A 142 3.90 6.21 -1.78
N LEU A 143 4.11 5.43 -0.73
CA LEU A 143 5.06 4.30 -0.72
C LEU A 143 4.43 3.02 -0.20
N CYS A 144 4.64 1.87 -0.88
CA CYS A 144 4.32 0.56 -0.28
C CYS A 144 5.29 0.25 0.86
N ASN A 145 6.60 0.44 0.65
CA ASN A 145 7.60 0.35 1.72
C ASN A 145 7.48 1.56 2.67
N ALA A 146 6.48 1.53 3.56
CA ALA A 146 6.20 2.55 4.55
C ALA A 146 6.89 2.27 5.89
N ASN A 147 8.21 2.05 5.85
CA ASN A 147 9.03 1.70 6.99
C ASN A 147 9.66 2.95 7.64
N ILE A 148 9.33 3.22 8.92
CA ILE A 148 9.85 4.39 9.64
C ILE A 148 11.37 4.31 9.82
N SER A 149 11.94 3.11 10.00
CA SER A 149 13.40 2.97 10.16
C SER A 149 14.18 3.23 8.86
N GLU A 150 13.50 3.29 7.71
CA GLU A 150 14.09 3.56 6.40
C GLU A 150 13.71 4.95 5.87
N GLY A 151 13.28 5.82 6.78
CA GLY A 151 13.03 7.22 6.50
C GLY A 151 11.62 7.53 6.00
N PHE A 152 10.66 6.61 6.11
CA PHE A 152 9.24 6.94 5.93
C PHE A 152 8.78 7.87 7.06
N ASN A 153 8.18 9.01 6.70
CA ASN A 153 7.69 10.00 7.66
C ASN A 153 6.15 9.99 7.69
N PRO A 154 5.50 9.42 8.73
CA PRO A 154 4.05 9.35 8.83
C PRO A 154 3.35 10.69 9.09
N GLN A 155 4.06 11.83 9.10
CA GLN A 155 3.45 13.17 9.07
C GLN A 155 3.34 13.71 7.64
N LYS A 156 4.22 13.28 6.74
CA LYS A 156 4.36 13.78 5.36
C LYS A 156 3.97 12.76 4.30
N ASP A 157 4.40 11.51 4.47
CA ASP A 157 4.28 10.44 3.49
C ASP A 157 2.97 9.66 3.65
N VAL A 158 2.59 8.93 2.61
CA VAL A 158 1.37 8.12 2.56
C VAL A 158 1.75 6.66 2.39
N SER A 159 1.22 5.79 3.25
CA SER A 159 1.37 4.35 3.12
C SER A 159 0.42 3.83 2.05
N LEU A 160 0.97 3.16 1.04
CA LEU A 160 0.26 2.58 -0.09
C LEU A 160 0.03 1.09 0.18
N PRO A 161 -1.19 0.56 0.01
CA PRO A 161 -1.39 -0.88 0.12
C PRO A 161 -0.76 -1.58 -1.08
N GLU A 162 0.13 -2.54 -0.82
CA GLU A 162 0.65 -3.42 -1.85
C GLU A 162 -0.46 -4.38 -2.32
N ILE A 163 -0.74 -4.38 -3.63
CA ILE A 163 -1.77 -5.23 -4.22
C ILE A 163 -1.15 -6.06 -5.34
N SER A 164 -1.25 -7.37 -5.19
CA SER A 164 -0.86 -8.33 -6.22
C SER A 164 -2.08 -8.78 -7.03
N LEU A 165 -2.06 -8.56 -8.35
CA LEU A 165 -3.02 -9.15 -9.28
C LEU A 165 -2.29 -10.07 -10.25
N ILE A 166 -2.30 -11.38 -9.96
CA ILE A 166 -1.71 -12.39 -10.86
C ILE A 166 -2.46 -12.33 -12.19
N GLY A 167 -1.75 -12.05 -13.29
CA GLY A 167 -2.35 -11.87 -14.61
C GLY A 167 -3.16 -10.58 -14.80
N GLY A 168 -3.26 -9.71 -13.78
CA GLY A 168 -3.98 -8.43 -13.83
C GLY A 168 -5.42 -8.45 -13.31
N TYR A 169 -5.89 -9.60 -12.83
CA TYR A 169 -7.25 -9.78 -12.33
C TYR A 169 -7.24 -10.31 -10.90
N LEU A 170 -8.27 -9.95 -10.12
CA LEU A 170 -8.50 -10.55 -8.82
C LEU A 170 -9.06 -11.97 -9.01
N SER A 171 -8.63 -12.92 -8.18
CA SER A 171 -9.21 -14.28 -8.20
C SER A 171 -10.73 -14.23 -8.07
N PRO A 172 -11.50 -14.96 -8.90
CA PRO A 172 -12.97 -15.01 -8.80
C PRO A 172 -13.46 -15.36 -7.38
N LYS A 173 -12.73 -16.23 -6.67
CA LYS A 173 -13.01 -16.60 -5.28
C LYS A 173 -12.94 -15.41 -4.31
N LEU A 174 -12.07 -14.45 -4.60
CA LEU A 174 -11.90 -13.23 -3.81
C LEU A 174 -12.80 -12.09 -4.26
N ILE A 175 -13.43 -12.16 -5.44
CA ILE A 175 -14.47 -11.21 -5.84
C ILE A 175 -15.75 -11.54 -5.08
N HIS A 176 -16.13 -12.82 -5.06
CA HIS A 176 -17.31 -13.34 -4.39
C HIS A 176 -16.91 -14.32 -3.27
N PRO A 177 -16.35 -13.83 -2.14
CA PRO A 177 -16.00 -14.73 -1.05
C PRO A 177 -17.27 -15.33 -0.42
N PRO A 178 -17.14 -16.47 0.27
CA PRO A 178 -18.23 -17.09 1.00
C PRO A 178 -18.86 -16.13 2.02
N PRO A 179 -20.11 -16.38 2.43
CA PRO A 179 -20.76 -15.63 3.49
C PRO A 179 -19.91 -15.57 4.78
N PRO A 180 -20.03 -14.51 5.60
CA PRO A 180 -19.22 -14.35 6.82
C PRO A 180 -19.31 -15.50 7.81
N ASN A 181 -20.45 -16.20 7.85
CA ASN A 181 -20.74 -17.35 8.70
C ASN A 181 -20.27 -18.69 8.11
N ALA A 182 -19.62 -18.69 6.95
CA ALA A 182 -19.02 -19.90 6.39
C ALA A 182 -17.98 -20.48 7.37
N SER A 183 -17.93 -21.81 7.45
CA SER A 183 -16.98 -22.51 8.31
C SER A 183 -15.55 -22.20 7.89
N ARG A 184 -14.71 -21.85 8.87
CA ARG A 184 -13.26 -21.64 8.73
C ARG A 184 -12.54 -22.75 9.51
N PRO A 185 -12.32 -23.93 8.90
CA PRO A 185 -11.77 -25.08 9.61
C PRO A 185 -10.32 -24.89 10.06
N TYR A 186 -9.56 -23.99 9.43
CA TYR A 186 -8.17 -23.72 9.81
C TYR A 186 -8.09 -22.57 10.79
N PHE A 187 -7.24 -22.72 11.81
CA PHE A 187 -7.05 -21.70 12.82
C PHE A 187 -6.23 -20.54 12.26
N ALA A 188 -5.09 -20.81 11.64
CA ALA A 188 -4.32 -19.79 10.93
C ALA A 188 -3.66 -20.32 9.66
N PHE A 189 -3.34 -19.43 8.73
CA PHE A 189 -2.65 -19.78 7.49
C PHE A 189 -1.51 -18.83 7.13
N PHE A 190 -0.46 -19.43 6.58
CA PHE A 190 0.63 -18.75 5.89
C PHE A 190 1.17 -19.65 4.77
N ALA A 191 1.41 -19.05 3.59
CA ALA A 191 2.28 -19.64 2.58
C ALA A 191 3.19 -18.57 1.97
N GLY A 192 4.51 -18.83 1.97
CA GLY A 192 5.50 -17.93 1.39
C GLY A 192 6.93 -18.37 1.64
N GLY A 193 7.80 -18.16 0.64
CA GLY A 193 9.20 -18.59 0.69
C GLY A 193 10.04 -17.87 1.75
N LEU A 194 11.25 -18.39 1.98
CA LEU A 194 12.30 -17.81 2.83
C LEU A 194 12.71 -16.43 2.29
N HIS A 195 12.19 -15.38 2.92
CA HIS A 195 12.39 -14.00 2.47
C HIS A 195 12.33 -13.05 3.66
N GLY A 196 13.36 -12.21 3.82
CA GLY A 196 13.48 -11.32 4.96
C GLY A 196 13.82 -12.01 6.30
N PRO A 197 13.96 -11.22 7.38
CA PRO A 197 14.40 -11.73 8.68
C PRO A 197 13.33 -12.52 9.45
N ILE A 198 12.03 -12.25 9.20
CA ILE A 198 10.94 -12.79 10.03
C ILE A 198 10.42 -14.15 9.54
N ARG A 199 10.34 -14.36 8.22
CA ARG A 199 9.80 -15.61 7.65
C ARG A 199 10.60 -16.87 8.00
N PRO A 200 11.95 -16.85 8.03
CA PRO A 200 12.72 -18.01 8.48
C PRO A 200 12.33 -18.47 9.88
N TYR A 201 12.13 -17.52 10.80
CA TYR A 201 11.72 -17.82 12.16
C TYR A 201 10.30 -18.41 12.24
N LEU A 202 9.34 -17.81 11.50
CA LEU A 202 7.98 -18.34 11.39
C LEU A 202 7.96 -19.78 10.84
N LEU A 203 8.68 -20.02 9.75
CA LEU A 203 8.75 -21.33 9.10
C LEU A 203 9.44 -22.35 10.01
N GLN A 204 10.55 -21.98 10.66
CA GLN A 204 11.25 -22.85 11.60
C GLN A 204 10.33 -23.31 12.73
N HIS A 205 9.50 -22.43 13.27
CA HIS A 205 8.63 -22.74 14.40
C HIS A 205 7.33 -23.45 14.04
N TRP A 206 6.71 -23.15 12.89
CA TRP A 206 5.33 -23.59 12.62
C TRP A 206 5.15 -24.48 11.39
N LYS A 207 6.09 -24.51 10.44
CA LYS A 207 5.95 -25.30 9.20
C LYS A 207 5.77 -26.78 9.52
N GLY A 208 4.59 -27.32 9.20
CA GLY A 208 4.25 -28.74 9.38
C GLY A 208 4.24 -29.22 10.84
N ARG A 209 4.10 -28.32 11.83
CA ARG A 209 4.18 -28.67 13.25
C ARG A 209 2.83 -28.73 13.98
N ASP A 210 1.75 -28.33 13.33
CA ASP A 210 0.43 -28.25 13.94
C ASP A 210 -0.68 -28.46 12.88
N ASN A 211 -1.79 -29.07 13.30
CA ASN A 211 -2.87 -29.50 12.42
C ASN A 211 -3.79 -28.36 11.94
N ASP A 212 -3.91 -27.27 12.70
CA ASP A 212 -4.81 -26.16 12.39
C ASP A 212 -4.06 -24.84 12.11
N MET A 213 -2.76 -24.76 12.44
CA MET A 213 -1.83 -23.72 11.97
C MET A 213 -1.17 -24.15 10.65
N GLN A 214 -1.83 -23.81 9.54
CA GLN A 214 -1.44 -24.15 8.17
C GLN A 214 -0.29 -23.28 7.67
N VAL A 215 0.96 -23.66 7.98
CA VAL A 215 2.16 -22.90 7.59
C VAL A 215 2.98 -23.66 6.54
N TYR A 216 3.18 -23.03 5.38
CA TYR A 216 3.91 -23.57 4.24
C TYR A 216 4.99 -22.60 3.76
N GLU A 217 6.11 -23.15 3.27
CA GLU A 217 7.09 -22.36 2.52
C GLU A 217 6.63 -22.18 1.07
N TYR A 218 6.33 -23.30 0.41
CA TYR A 218 5.67 -23.34 -0.88
C TYR A 218 4.45 -24.24 -0.77
N LEU A 219 3.31 -23.74 -1.26
CA LEU A 219 2.09 -24.52 -1.26
C LEU A 219 2.20 -25.63 -2.32
N PRO A 220 1.89 -26.90 -1.99
CA PRO A 220 1.81 -27.99 -2.96
C PRO A 220 0.92 -27.63 -4.17
N LYS A 221 1.28 -28.10 -5.37
CA LYS A 221 0.58 -27.78 -6.62
C LYS A 221 -0.92 -28.14 -6.63
N ASN A 222 -1.32 -29.13 -5.84
CA ASN A 222 -2.71 -29.59 -5.71
C ASN A 222 -3.52 -28.81 -4.66
N LYS A 223 -2.93 -27.82 -4.01
CA LYS A 223 -3.58 -26.97 -3.01
C LYS A 223 -3.75 -25.56 -3.57
N ASP A 224 -4.89 -24.94 -3.27
CA ASP A 224 -5.22 -23.60 -3.75
C ASP A 224 -5.02 -22.56 -2.65
N TYR A 225 -4.14 -21.58 -2.88
CA TYR A 225 -3.76 -20.56 -1.90
C TYR A 225 -4.97 -19.77 -1.36
N TYR A 226 -5.86 -19.33 -2.26
CA TYR A 226 -7.01 -18.52 -1.85
C TYR A 226 -8.07 -19.32 -1.10
N SER A 227 -8.26 -20.62 -1.41
CA SER A 227 -9.08 -21.52 -0.58
C SER A 227 -8.59 -21.56 0.87
N TYR A 228 -7.27 -21.74 1.09
CA TYR A 228 -6.73 -21.74 2.45
C TYR A 228 -6.96 -20.41 3.18
N MET A 229 -6.82 -19.25 2.51
CA MET A 229 -7.13 -17.96 3.13
C MET A 229 -8.63 -17.82 3.47
N LEU A 230 -9.52 -18.27 2.59
CA LEU A 230 -10.98 -18.23 2.80
C LEU A 230 -11.42 -19.18 3.93
N GLU A 231 -10.70 -20.27 4.15
CA GLU A 231 -10.99 -21.31 5.14
C GLU A 231 -10.25 -21.10 6.47
N SER A 232 -9.45 -20.04 6.61
CA SER A 232 -8.68 -19.75 7.82
C SER A 232 -9.27 -18.62 8.65
N LYS A 233 -9.24 -18.73 9.99
CA LYS A 233 -9.65 -17.64 10.88
C LYS A 233 -8.69 -16.46 10.81
N PHE A 234 -7.40 -16.76 10.92
CA PHE A 234 -6.30 -15.78 10.93
C PHE A 234 -5.34 -15.98 9.76
N CYS A 235 -4.88 -14.90 9.14
CA CYS A 235 -3.90 -14.95 8.05
C CYS A 235 -2.63 -14.25 8.50
N LEU A 236 -1.54 -15.02 8.67
CA LEU A 236 -0.28 -14.49 9.16
C LEU A 236 0.38 -13.67 8.06
N CYS A 237 0.74 -12.43 8.37
CA CYS A 237 1.33 -11.46 7.46
C CYS A 237 2.73 -11.04 7.93
N PRO A 238 3.73 -11.94 7.89
CA PRO A 238 5.12 -11.58 8.17
C PRO A 238 5.71 -10.72 7.07
N SER A 239 6.39 -9.65 7.47
CA SER A 239 7.17 -8.84 6.53
C SER A 239 8.30 -9.65 5.90
N GLY A 240 8.70 -9.21 4.71
CA GLY A 240 9.83 -9.73 3.97
C GLY A 240 11.10 -8.96 4.32
N TYR A 241 11.96 -8.73 3.32
CA TYR A 241 13.00 -7.70 3.43
C TYR A 241 12.37 -6.34 3.68
N GLU A 242 11.28 -6.05 2.97
CA GLU A 242 10.44 -4.88 3.24
C GLU A 242 9.23 -5.20 4.11
N VAL A 243 8.70 -4.13 4.71
CA VAL A 243 7.51 -4.16 5.58
C VAL A 243 6.22 -4.44 4.82
N ALA A 244 6.15 -4.10 3.54
CA ALA A 244 4.97 -4.30 2.71
C ALA A 244 4.76 -5.78 2.37
N SER A 245 3.50 -6.19 2.26
CA SER A 245 3.16 -7.49 1.69
C SER A 245 1.78 -7.48 1.06
N PRO A 246 1.58 -8.08 -0.14
CA PRO A 246 0.25 -8.21 -0.75
C PRO A 246 -0.72 -9.00 0.14
N ARG A 247 -0.17 -9.88 0.98
CA ARG A 247 -0.93 -10.79 1.84
C ARG A 247 -1.88 -10.09 2.80
N ILE A 248 -1.55 -8.87 3.22
CA ILE A 248 -2.44 -8.08 4.07
C ILE A 248 -3.74 -7.77 3.31
N VAL A 249 -3.62 -7.32 2.06
CA VAL A 249 -4.78 -7.03 1.21
C VAL A 249 -5.51 -8.32 0.83
N GLU A 250 -4.79 -9.40 0.53
CA GLU A 250 -5.41 -10.72 0.24
C GLU A 250 -6.18 -11.29 1.44
N ALA A 251 -5.67 -11.12 2.68
CA ALA A 251 -6.37 -11.48 3.91
C ALA A 251 -7.66 -10.67 4.05
N ILE A 252 -7.60 -9.37 3.77
CA ILE A 252 -8.79 -8.50 3.78
C ILE A 252 -9.82 -8.94 2.72
N TYR A 253 -9.38 -9.27 1.50
CA TYR A 253 -10.27 -9.74 0.43
C TYR A 253 -10.95 -11.07 0.76
N SER A 254 -10.25 -11.95 1.48
CA SER A 254 -10.76 -13.27 1.89
C SER A 254 -11.58 -13.26 3.18
N GLY A 255 -11.72 -12.10 3.84
CA GLY A 255 -12.39 -12.02 5.15
C GLY A 255 -11.62 -12.70 6.28
N CYS A 256 -10.34 -12.99 6.06
CA CYS A 256 -9.43 -13.60 7.02
C CYS A 256 -8.81 -12.50 7.88
N VAL A 257 -8.84 -12.64 9.22
CA VAL A 257 -8.30 -11.59 10.11
C VAL A 257 -6.77 -11.51 9.92
N PRO A 258 -6.21 -10.39 9.44
CA PRO A 258 -4.78 -10.25 9.23
C PRO A 258 -4.05 -10.25 10.58
N VAL A 259 -3.00 -11.06 10.70
CA VAL A 259 -2.08 -11.02 11.83
C VAL A 259 -0.78 -10.38 11.36
N ILE A 260 -0.59 -9.11 11.73
CA ILE A 260 0.56 -8.30 11.31
C ILE A 260 1.78 -8.71 12.13
N LEU A 261 2.80 -9.20 11.43
CA LEU A 261 4.09 -9.63 11.99
C LEU A 261 5.18 -8.79 11.34
N SER A 262 5.24 -7.51 11.71
CA SER A 262 6.15 -6.54 11.12
C SER A 262 6.50 -5.47 12.14
N ASP A 263 7.75 -5.04 12.12
CA ASP A 263 8.26 -3.95 12.94
C ASP A 263 8.32 -2.67 12.10
N ASN A 264 8.03 -1.51 12.71
CA ASN A 264 8.12 -0.17 12.09
C ASN A 264 7.22 0.10 10.87
N TYR A 265 6.31 -0.81 10.51
CA TYR A 265 5.40 -0.60 9.38
C TYR A 265 4.27 0.37 9.71
N VAL A 266 4.16 1.44 8.93
CA VAL A 266 2.96 2.29 8.94
C VAL A 266 1.92 1.67 8.02
N LEU A 267 0.89 1.07 8.60
CA LEU A 267 -0.15 0.36 7.84
C LEU A 267 -0.95 1.33 6.94
N PRO A 268 -1.39 0.89 5.73
CA PRO A 268 -2.16 1.72 4.82
C PRO A 268 -3.42 2.28 5.47
N PHE A 269 -3.67 3.57 5.23
CA PHE A 269 -4.85 4.29 5.73
C PHE A 269 -5.00 4.30 7.27
N SER A 270 -3.92 4.05 8.03
CA SER A 270 -3.95 4.03 9.51
C SER A 270 -4.30 5.38 10.15
N ASP A 271 -4.23 6.47 9.39
CA ASP A 271 -4.73 7.81 9.75
C ASP A 271 -6.27 7.90 9.76
N VAL A 272 -6.95 6.93 9.15
CA VAL A 272 -8.40 6.95 8.88
C VAL A 272 -9.11 5.68 9.34
N LEU A 273 -8.42 4.54 9.27
CA LEU A 273 -8.89 3.21 9.65
C LEU A 273 -8.21 2.78 10.95
N ARG A 274 -9.00 2.30 11.91
CA ARG A 274 -8.51 1.72 13.16
C ARG A 274 -8.16 0.26 12.94
N TRP A 275 -6.89 -0.04 12.70
CA TRP A 275 -6.43 -1.40 12.38
C TRP A 275 -6.76 -2.42 13.48
N GLU A 276 -6.75 -2.01 14.74
CA GLU A 276 -7.10 -2.88 15.88
C GLU A 276 -8.56 -3.35 15.86
N ALA A 277 -9.41 -2.73 15.05
CA ALA A 277 -10.80 -3.13 14.86
C ALA A 277 -10.97 -4.28 13.85
N PHE A 278 -9.93 -4.62 13.07
CA PHE A 278 -10.02 -5.66 12.04
C PHE A 278 -8.74 -6.48 11.83
N SER A 279 -7.67 -6.24 12.59
CA SER A 279 -6.43 -7.01 12.55
C SER A 279 -5.89 -7.28 13.96
N VAL A 280 -4.94 -8.19 14.05
CA VAL A 280 -4.15 -8.44 15.26
C VAL A 280 -2.69 -8.11 14.94
N GLN A 281 -2.03 -7.32 15.79
CA GLN A 281 -0.59 -7.10 15.67
C GLN A 281 0.13 -7.93 16.73
N VAL A 282 1.17 -8.66 16.33
CA VAL A 282 1.97 -9.50 17.21
C VAL A 282 3.43 -9.15 17.00
N GLU A 283 4.16 -8.91 18.10
CA GLU A 283 5.60 -8.69 18.06
C GLU A 283 6.32 -9.90 17.45
N THR A 284 7.33 -9.64 16.62
CA THR A 284 8.07 -10.66 15.89
C THR A 284 8.77 -11.66 16.84
N THR A 285 9.22 -11.20 18.00
CA THR A 285 9.80 -12.02 19.07
C THR A 285 8.81 -13.02 19.69
N LYS A 286 7.51 -12.78 19.55
CA LYS A 286 6.43 -13.64 20.10
C LYS A 286 5.92 -14.69 19.12
N ILE A 287 6.56 -14.84 17.95
CA ILE A 287 6.21 -15.87 16.95
C ILE A 287 6.05 -17.29 17.53
N PRO A 288 6.89 -17.78 18.47
CA PRO A 288 6.72 -19.13 19.03
C PRO A 288 5.43 -19.29 19.85
N ARG A 289 4.82 -18.19 20.30
CA ARG A 289 3.60 -18.15 21.09
C ARG A 289 2.37 -17.74 20.27
N LEU A 290 2.45 -17.75 18.94
CA LEU A 290 1.35 -17.30 18.08
C LEU A 290 0.02 -18.01 18.38
N LYS A 291 0.02 -19.33 18.46
CA LYS A 291 -1.19 -20.09 18.74
C LYS A 291 -1.78 -19.74 20.10
N GLU A 292 -0.95 -19.58 21.12
CA GLU A 292 -1.37 -19.14 22.46
C GLU A 292 -2.03 -17.76 22.43
N ILE A 293 -1.36 -16.77 21.82
CA ILE A 293 -1.82 -15.38 21.74
C ILE A 293 -3.15 -15.27 20.97
N LEU A 294 -3.23 -15.94 19.82
CA LEU A 294 -4.42 -15.89 18.98
C LEU A 294 -5.58 -16.68 19.59
N SER A 295 -5.31 -17.79 20.29
CA SER A 295 -6.34 -18.60 20.95
C SER A 295 -6.91 -17.92 22.20
N ALA A 296 -6.14 -17.02 22.82
CA ALA A 296 -6.60 -16.20 23.92
C ALA A 296 -7.62 -15.12 23.49
N ILE A 297 -7.83 -14.90 22.18
CA ILE A 297 -8.85 -13.98 21.67
C ILE A 297 -10.22 -14.67 21.80
N PRO A 298 -11.16 -14.12 22.60
CA PRO A 298 -12.49 -14.70 22.73
C PRO A 298 -13.23 -14.71 21.39
N GLU A 299 -14.06 -15.72 21.17
CA GLU A 299 -14.80 -15.90 19.91
C GLU A 299 -15.65 -14.67 19.54
N GLU A 300 -16.27 -14.00 20.52
CA GLU A 300 -17.00 -12.74 20.29
C GLU A 300 -16.09 -11.63 19.73
N LYS A 301 -14.86 -11.51 20.26
CA LYS A 301 -13.88 -10.53 19.78
C LYS A 301 -13.38 -10.90 18.39
N TYR A 302 -13.15 -12.18 18.12
CA TYR A 302 -12.81 -12.66 16.78
C TYR A 302 -13.87 -12.28 15.75
N ARG A 303 -15.15 -12.49 16.05
CA ARG A 303 -16.27 -12.12 15.17
C ARG A 303 -16.28 -10.63 14.86
N LYS A 304 -16.07 -9.77 15.87
CA LYS A 304 -15.96 -8.31 15.67
C LYS A 304 -14.78 -7.94 14.75
N LEU A 305 -13.63 -8.61 14.89
CA LEU A 305 -12.49 -8.40 13.99
C LEU A 305 -12.85 -8.81 12.55
N GLN A 306 -13.48 -9.97 12.37
CA GLN A 306 -13.90 -10.48 11.07
C GLN A 306 -14.93 -9.56 10.38
N GLU A 307 -15.94 -9.10 11.13
CA GLU A 307 -16.88 -8.07 10.68
C GLU A 307 -16.17 -6.79 10.26
N GLY A 308 -15.18 -6.36 11.06
CA GLY A 308 -14.29 -5.25 10.73
C GLY A 308 -13.60 -5.44 9.38
N VAL A 309 -13.03 -6.64 9.12
CA VAL A 309 -12.39 -6.97 7.84
C VAL A 309 -13.37 -6.80 6.67
N ILE A 310 -14.58 -7.33 6.81
CA ILE A 310 -15.62 -7.25 5.79
C ILE A 310 -16.00 -5.79 5.49
N VAL A 311 -16.15 -4.97 6.53
CA VAL A 311 -16.48 -3.55 6.40
C VAL A 311 -15.36 -2.77 5.71
N VAL A 312 -14.10 -3.01 6.08
CA VAL A 312 -12.97 -2.26 5.50
C VAL A 312 -12.58 -2.74 4.11
N ARG A 313 -12.97 -3.95 3.70
CA ARG A 313 -12.64 -4.53 2.40
C ARG A 313 -12.85 -3.58 1.24
N ARG A 314 -13.96 -2.82 1.23
CA ARG A 314 -14.26 -1.82 0.20
C ARG A 314 -13.14 -0.80 -0.02
N HIS A 315 -12.41 -0.43 1.04
CA HIS A 315 -11.33 0.56 1.04
C HIS A 315 -10.04 0.06 0.39
N PHE A 316 -9.95 -1.25 0.17
CA PHE A 316 -8.81 -1.89 -0.50
C PHE A 316 -9.15 -2.35 -1.91
N MET A 317 -10.43 -2.35 -2.32
CA MET A 317 -10.85 -2.82 -3.64
C MET A 317 -10.34 -1.92 -4.76
N LEU A 318 -9.78 -2.54 -5.81
CA LEU A 318 -9.50 -1.90 -7.10
C LEU A 318 -10.72 -2.00 -8.02
N ASN A 319 -11.56 -0.95 -8.07
CA ASN A 319 -12.67 -0.89 -9.02
C ASN A 319 -12.25 -0.21 -10.33
N GLN A 320 -12.92 -0.58 -11.42
CA GLN A 320 -12.86 0.12 -12.71
C GLN A 320 -14.30 0.28 -13.25
N PRO A 321 -14.85 1.50 -13.32
CA PRO A 321 -14.27 2.76 -12.83
C PRO A 321 -14.16 2.80 -11.28
N PRO A 322 -13.31 3.67 -10.71
CA PRO A 322 -13.21 3.85 -9.28
C PRO A 322 -14.55 4.20 -8.63
N LYS A 323 -14.79 3.63 -7.46
CA LYS A 323 -16.00 3.85 -6.65
C LYS A 323 -15.67 4.63 -5.40
N ARG A 324 -16.63 5.41 -4.91
CA ARG A 324 -16.51 6.15 -3.65
C ARG A 324 -16.00 5.21 -2.54
N PHE A 325 -15.01 5.69 -1.79
CA PHE A 325 -14.30 4.99 -0.72
C PHE A 325 -13.43 3.80 -1.12
N ASP A 326 -13.20 3.53 -2.41
CA ASP A 326 -12.28 2.48 -2.83
C ASP A 326 -10.81 2.88 -2.71
N VAL A 327 -9.89 1.96 -3.03
CA VAL A 327 -8.46 2.17 -2.79
C VAL A 327 -7.92 3.42 -3.49
N PHE A 328 -8.38 3.70 -4.71
CA PHE A 328 -7.96 4.90 -5.45
C PHE A 328 -8.40 6.17 -4.73
N HIS A 329 -9.66 6.23 -4.29
CA HIS A 329 -10.16 7.37 -3.51
C HIS A 329 -9.49 7.49 -2.15
N MET A 330 -9.17 6.38 -1.49
CA MET A 330 -8.51 6.39 -0.19
C MET A 330 -7.06 6.88 -0.30
N ILE A 331 -6.34 6.51 -1.37
CA ILE A 331 -5.00 7.06 -1.67
C ILE A 331 -5.07 8.57 -1.85
N LEU A 332 -6.00 9.06 -2.69
CA LEU A 332 -6.21 10.50 -2.89
C LEU A 332 -6.58 11.22 -1.59
N HIS A 333 -7.35 10.56 -0.71
CA HIS A 333 -7.74 11.13 0.58
C HIS A 333 -6.54 11.27 1.52
N SER A 334 -5.68 10.25 1.59
CA SER A 334 -4.44 10.36 2.36
C SER A 334 -3.53 11.47 1.81
N ILE A 335 -3.38 11.61 0.49
CA ILE A 335 -2.62 12.73 -0.13
C ILE A 335 -3.24 14.08 0.25
N TRP A 336 -4.57 14.19 0.18
CA TRP A 336 -5.30 15.40 0.58
C TRP A 336 -5.04 15.79 2.03
N VAL A 337 -5.04 14.82 2.95
CA VAL A 337 -4.74 15.05 4.37
C VAL A 337 -3.31 15.56 4.55
N ARG A 338 -2.32 14.97 3.87
CA ARG A 338 -0.91 15.45 3.91
C ARG A 338 -0.76 16.87 3.44
N ARG A 339 -1.45 17.21 2.36
CA ARG A 339 -1.46 18.58 1.84
C ARG A 339 -2.05 19.58 2.83
N ILE A 340 -3.09 19.21 3.59
CA ILE A 340 -3.65 20.09 4.63
C ILE A 340 -2.64 20.28 5.77
N ASN A 341 -2.01 19.19 6.22
CA ASN A 341 -1.07 19.22 7.33
C ASN A 341 0.24 19.95 7.01
N ALA A 342 0.64 19.97 5.73
CA ALA A 342 1.81 20.71 5.26
C ALA A 342 1.64 22.25 5.29
N ARG A 343 0.42 22.76 5.52
CA ARG A 343 0.21 24.20 5.71
C ARG A 343 0.59 24.55 7.15
N PRO A 344 1.62 25.38 7.39
CA PRO A 344 1.78 25.97 8.72
C PRO A 344 0.51 26.75 9.06
N ASN A 345 0.15 26.75 10.35
CA ASN A 345 -0.94 27.54 10.93
C ASN A 345 -0.81 29.03 10.56
N SER A 346 -1.27 29.40 9.38
CA SER A 346 -1.53 30.78 8.97
C SER A 346 -2.91 31.12 9.52
N ASN A 347 -2.98 31.34 10.83
CA ASN A 347 -4.02 32.06 11.59
C ASN A 347 -3.86 31.84 13.11
N ARG A 348 -2.69 32.19 13.65
CA ARG A 348 -2.53 32.54 15.07
C ARG A 348 -1.60 33.75 15.16
N SER A 349 -2.17 34.91 14.86
CA SER A 349 -1.67 36.24 15.23
C SER A 349 -2.89 37.15 15.31
#